data_AF-A0A7K6EEY3-F1
#
_entry.id   AF-A0A7K6EEY3-F1
#
_cell.length_a   1.000
_cell.length_b   1.000
_cell.length_c   1.000
_cell.angle_alpha   90.00
_cell.angle_beta   90.00
_cell.angle_gamma   90.00
#
_symmetry.space_group_name_H-M   'P 1'
#
loop_
_entity.id
_entity.type
_entity.pdbx_description
1 polymer ?
#
loop_
_entity_poly.entity_id
_entity_poly.type
_entity_poly.pdbx_seq_one_letter_code
_entity_poly.pdbx_strand_id
1 'polypeptide(L)'
;TLSRAHRAHPSGMESQRLSSYSRRFGPSMPVYRVLPASPPGRLRAPRSTPLIPCTAPRLGSGKMDFSLATALNSEFRETRTNEKVEMMELNDRFASYIEKVRLLEQQNKVLAVELNQARDQEPSRTADIYQEELRELRRRVEQLATAKARLEMERDNLAADLGSLQQKLQDEVTLRLEAESNLAAYRQDVDNAALARLDLERRVGTLQDEIAFLRKIHEEVTPLWGWGSWGSGSALTPLSPQELRELQEQLARQRVHVEGDASKPALTAALRDIRSQYEAMAASNVQETEEWYKSKFADLTDAAARHAEALRVAKQEANEYRRQLQALTCDLEALRGSNESLERQLRELEERYALETAGYQDTVVRLEEDIRSLKEEMARHLQDYQELLNVKLALDIEIATYRKLLEGEESRITIPVQRFSNLQIRETSLDTKSVSEAHVKRSIVVKTVETRDGEVGNPHLCHPRSIP
;
A
#
# COMPACT_ATOMS: atom_id res chain seq x y z
N THR A 1 -29.05 -45.07 0.73
CA THR A 1 -28.60 -45.79 -0.47
C THR A 1 -27.14 -45.43 -0.71
N LEU A 2 -26.33 -46.47 -0.87
CA LEU A 2 -24.86 -46.48 -0.82
C LEU A 2 -24.19 -45.80 -2.03
N SER A 3 -22.88 -45.54 -1.82
CA SER A 3 -21.79 -45.50 -2.82
C SER A 3 -21.54 -44.16 -3.52
N ARG A 4 -20.30 -43.69 -3.74
CA ARG A 4 -18.94 -44.24 -3.52
C ARG A 4 -17.91 -43.14 -3.84
N ALA A 5 -16.77 -43.27 -3.18
CA ALA A 5 -15.48 -42.59 -3.34
C ALA A 5 -15.14 -41.99 -4.71
N HIS A 6 -14.40 -40.87 -4.71
CA HIS A 6 -13.07 -40.82 -5.34
C HIS A 6 -12.20 -39.67 -4.80
N ARG A 7 -10.96 -40.05 -4.51
CA ARG A 7 -9.79 -39.26 -4.08
C ARG A 7 -9.00 -38.89 -5.35
N ALA A 8 -8.58 -37.63 -5.53
CA ALA A 8 -7.44 -37.27 -6.39
C ALA A 8 -6.94 -35.85 -6.12
N HIS A 9 -5.61 -35.72 -6.06
CA HIS A 9 -4.81 -34.51 -5.94
C HIS A 9 -5.00 -33.52 -7.11
N PRO A 10 -4.60 -32.24 -6.95
CA PRO A 10 -4.11 -31.44 -8.07
C PRO A 10 -2.58 -31.27 -7.99
N SER A 11 -1.87 -31.81 -8.98
CA SER A 11 -0.49 -31.48 -9.32
C SER A 11 -0.38 -31.32 -10.84
N GLY A 12 0.18 -30.21 -11.29
CA GLY A 12 0.40 -29.85 -12.70
C GLY A 12 -0.08 -28.41 -12.93
N MET A 13 0.73 -27.38 -12.69
CA MET A 13 1.81 -26.91 -13.57
C MET A 13 1.45 -26.92 -15.05
N GLU A 14 0.79 -25.85 -15.51
CA GLU A 14 0.89 -25.40 -16.90
C GLU A 14 1.51 -24.01 -16.93
N SER A 15 2.83 -24.01 -17.15
CA SER A 15 3.56 -22.89 -17.71
C SER A 15 3.19 -22.76 -19.19
N GLN A 16 2.36 -21.78 -19.54
CA GLN A 16 2.30 -21.30 -20.92
C GLN A 16 3.30 -20.17 -21.10
N ARG A 17 4.48 -20.56 -21.58
CA ARG A 17 5.41 -19.68 -22.29
C ARG A 17 4.83 -19.35 -23.66
N LEU A 18 4.64 -18.07 -23.94
CA LEU A 18 4.67 -17.51 -25.30
C LEU A 18 5.80 -16.49 -25.29
N SER A 19 6.99 -16.90 -25.74
CA SER A 19 7.47 -16.75 -27.11
C SER A 19 7.74 -15.29 -27.49
N SER A 20 8.97 -14.89 -27.16
CA SER A 20 9.89 -14.13 -28.01
C SER A 20 9.27 -13.38 -29.20
N TYR A 21 9.09 -12.07 -29.04
CA TYR A 21 9.08 -11.16 -30.17
C TYR A 21 10.35 -10.31 -30.19
N SER A 22 11.15 -10.57 -31.22
CA SER A 22 12.39 -9.91 -31.52
C SER A 22 12.14 -8.46 -31.98
N ARG A 23 13.13 -7.62 -31.65
CA ARG A 23 13.32 -6.20 -31.99
C ARG A 23 12.81 -5.83 -33.38
N ARG A 24 11.96 -4.80 -33.47
CA ARG A 24 11.94 -3.83 -34.58
C ARG A 24 11.62 -2.44 -34.05
N PHE A 25 12.66 -1.62 -33.89
CA PHE A 25 12.55 -0.17 -33.90
C PHE A 25 12.74 0.30 -35.34
N GLY A 26 11.92 1.25 -35.78
CA GLY A 26 12.17 2.04 -36.98
C GLY A 26 10.96 2.86 -37.38
N PRO A 27 10.91 4.17 -37.06
CA PRO A 27 10.04 5.09 -37.76
C PRO A 27 10.70 5.58 -39.05
N SER A 28 9.91 5.52 -40.11
CA SER A 28 10.11 6.11 -41.43
C SER A 28 10.19 7.63 -41.34
N MET A 29 11.25 8.23 -41.89
CA MET A 29 11.29 9.63 -42.34
C MET A 29 12.07 9.74 -43.67
N PRO A 30 11.72 10.71 -44.53
CA PRO A 30 12.08 10.71 -45.94
C PRO A 30 13.51 11.19 -46.20
N VAL A 31 14.16 10.55 -47.17
CA VAL A 31 15.48 10.93 -47.69
C VAL A 31 15.33 12.07 -48.69
N TYR A 32 15.71 13.29 -48.30
CA TYR A 32 16.04 14.34 -49.26
C TYR A 32 17.50 14.21 -49.68
N ARG A 33 17.69 13.96 -50.97
CA ARG A 33 18.98 13.85 -51.66
C ARG A 33 19.55 15.25 -51.89
N VAL A 34 20.60 15.63 -51.18
CA VAL A 34 21.35 16.86 -51.45
C VAL A 34 22.67 16.49 -52.13
N LEU A 35 22.80 16.94 -53.38
CA LEU A 35 24.02 16.88 -54.18
C LEU A 35 25.07 17.85 -53.61
N PRO A 36 26.37 17.50 -53.59
CA PRO A 36 27.41 18.49 -53.35
C PRO A 36 27.68 19.26 -54.65
N ALA A 37 27.40 20.55 -54.63
CA ALA A 37 27.80 21.51 -55.66
C ALA A 37 29.22 22.01 -55.38
N SER A 38 30.15 21.71 -56.28
CA SER A 38 31.49 22.30 -56.32
C SER A 38 31.42 23.76 -56.83
N PRO A 39 32.10 24.73 -56.21
CA PRO A 39 32.19 26.09 -56.74
C PRO A 39 33.30 26.23 -57.81
N PRO A 40 33.16 27.18 -58.75
CA PRO A 40 33.85 27.17 -60.03
C PRO A 40 35.24 27.82 -59.99
N GLY A 41 36.15 27.22 -60.77
CA GLY A 41 37.46 27.77 -61.09
C GLY A 41 37.36 29.02 -61.98
N ARG A 42 38.21 30.00 -61.64
CA ARG A 42 38.39 31.29 -62.34
C ARG A 42 38.76 31.10 -63.81
N LEU A 43 37.99 31.74 -64.68
CA LEU A 43 38.40 32.13 -66.02
C LEU A 43 39.34 33.34 -65.93
N ARG A 44 40.52 33.19 -66.54
CA ARG A 44 41.48 34.26 -66.83
C ARG A 44 41.28 34.69 -68.27
N ALA A 45 40.99 35.97 -68.47
CA ALA A 45 41.10 36.70 -69.74
C ALA A 45 41.80 38.04 -69.44
N PRO A 46 42.27 38.83 -70.42
CA PRO A 46 42.63 38.54 -71.81
C PRO A 46 44.10 38.93 -72.09
N ARG A 47 44.62 38.52 -73.26
CA ARG A 47 45.88 39.02 -73.84
C ARG A 47 45.50 39.95 -75.01
N SER A 48 45.75 41.23 -74.82
CA SER A 48 45.86 42.31 -75.84
C SER A 48 46.99 41.96 -76.83
N THR A 49 47.12 42.42 -78.07
CA THR A 49 46.41 43.28 -79.03
C THR A 49 47.18 43.15 -80.37
N PRO A 50 46.69 43.69 -81.51
CA PRO A 50 47.16 43.35 -82.86
C PRO A 50 48.39 44.13 -83.35
N LEU A 51 49.00 43.64 -84.44
CA LEU A 51 50.05 44.29 -85.23
C LEU A 51 49.49 44.76 -86.58
N ILE A 52 49.51 46.06 -86.91
CA ILE A 52 49.61 46.64 -88.29
C ILE A 52 50.29 48.03 -88.18
N PRO A 53 51.09 48.47 -89.18
CA PRO A 53 52.33 49.24 -89.01
C PRO A 53 52.21 50.72 -89.40
N CYS A 54 53.19 51.54 -89.02
CA CYS A 54 53.47 52.84 -89.64
C CYS A 54 54.94 53.25 -89.46
N THR A 55 55.63 53.41 -90.60
CA THR A 55 56.56 54.48 -90.98
C THR A 55 57.71 54.87 -90.03
N ALA A 56 58.94 54.60 -90.47
CA ALA A 56 60.16 55.24 -89.99
C ALA A 56 60.36 56.63 -90.63
N PRO A 57 60.75 57.67 -89.87
CA PRO A 57 61.46 58.81 -90.42
C PRO A 57 62.98 58.61 -90.27
N ARG A 58 63.70 58.87 -91.37
CA ARG A 58 65.15 59.01 -91.39
C ARG A 58 65.53 60.33 -90.71
N LEU A 59 66.43 60.29 -89.73
CA LEU A 59 67.14 61.47 -89.25
C LEU A 59 68.59 61.38 -89.72
N GLY A 60 68.92 62.26 -90.67
CA GLY A 60 70.29 62.56 -91.08
C GLY A 60 70.76 63.85 -90.41
N SER A 61 71.73 63.70 -89.51
CA SER A 61 72.83 64.63 -89.23
C SER A 61 72.54 66.09 -88.91
N GLY A 62 72.74 66.46 -87.64
CA GLY A 62 73.04 67.83 -87.22
C GLY A 62 73.38 67.90 -85.72
N LYS A 63 74.65 68.20 -85.39
CA LYS A 63 75.23 68.59 -84.09
C LYS A 63 74.60 67.98 -82.82
N MET A 64 75.36 67.12 -82.13
CA MET A 64 75.06 66.70 -80.76
C MET A 64 75.22 67.87 -79.79
N ASP A 65 74.11 68.51 -79.43
CA ASP A 65 74.04 69.45 -78.31
C ASP A 65 73.96 68.67 -76.99
N PHE A 66 75.12 68.34 -76.41
CA PHE A 66 75.23 67.58 -75.17
C PHE A 66 74.49 68.23 -73.99
N SER A 67 74.29 69.55 -73.97
CA SER A 67 73.55 70.24 -72.89
C SER A 67 72.04 69.98 -72.93
N LEU A 68 71.43 70.01 -74.12
CA LEU A 68 70.00 69.72 -74.29
C LEU A 68 69.72 68.22 -74.08
N ALA A 69 70.62 67.36 -74.57
CA ALA A 69 70.56 65.93 -74.30
C ALA A 69 70.70 65.61 -72.81
N THR A 70 71.52 66.34 -72.05
CA THR A 70 71.68 66.16 -70.60
C THR A 70 70.47 66.66 -69.81
N ALA A 71 69.87 67.79 -70.19
CA ALA A 71 68.63 68.29 -69.60
C ALA A 71 67.45 67.33 -69.84
N LEU A 72 67.28 66.86 -71.08
CA LEU A 72 66.27 65.85 -71.39
C LEU A 72 66.55 64.52 -70.66
N ASN A 73 67.81 64.08 -70.54
CA ASN A 73 68.14 62.90 -69.74
C ASN A 73 67.85 63.12 -68.24
N SER A 74 68.00 64.34 -67.73
CA SER A 74 67.62 64.69 -66.35
C SER A 74 66.11 64.60 -66.16
N GLU A 75 65.32 65.18 -67.07
CA GLU A 75 63.85 65.12 -67.05
C GLU A 75 63.33 63.68 -67.24
N PHE A 76 63.95 62.87 -68.10
CA PHE A 76 63.64 61.44 -68.23
C PHE A 76 64.02 60.63 -66.99
N ARG A 77 65.08 61.02 -66.28
CA ARG A 77 65.43 60.41 -64.99
C ARG A 77 64.46 60.82 -63.90
N GLU A 78 64.04 62.08 -63.86
CA GLU A 78 63.05 62.60 -62.91
C GLU A 78 61.67 61.98 -63.11
N THR A 79 61.17 61.90 -64.34
CA THR A 79 59.92 61.21 -64.67
C THR A 79 60.00 59.72 -64.32
N ARG A 80 61.10 59.03 -64.65
CA ARG A 80 61.30 57.62 -64.28
C ARG A 80 61.44 57.42 -62.76
N THR A 81 62.01 58.39 -62.03
CA THR A 81 62.05 58.33 -60.56
C THR A 81 60.68 58.61 -59.96
N ASN A 82 59.89 59.51 -60.54
CA ASN A 82 58.53 59.81 -60.10
C ASN A 82 57.60 58.61 -60.34
N GLU A 83 57.62 58.03 -61.53
CA GLU A 83 56.89 56.77 -61.83
C GLU A 83 57.34 55.64 -60.88
N LYS A 84 58.64 55.56 -60.57
CA LYS A 84 59.14 54.58 -59.61
C LYS A 84 58.61 54.82 -58.20
N VAL A 85 58.50 56.07 -57.76
CA VAL A 85 57.94 56.44 -56.45
C VAL A 85 56.44 56.15 -56.41
N GLU A 86 55.68 56.53 -57.44
CA GLU A 86 54.26 56.21 -57.56
C GLU A 86 54.01 54.69 -57.52
N MET A 87 54.83 53.92 -58.25
CA MET A 87 54.78 52.45 -58.20
C MET A 87 55.17 51.89 -56.83
N MET A 88 56.01 52.59 -56.08
CA MET A 88 56.35 52.24 -54.70
C MET A 88 55.17 52.48 -53.76
N GLU A 89 54.57 53.66 -53.81
CA GLU A 89 53.39 54.00 -53.00
C GLU A 89 52.20 53.07 -53.27
N LEU A 90 52.00 52.72 -54.54
CA LEU A 90 50.93 51.83 -54.95
C LEU A 90 51.19 50.38 -54.47
N ASN A 91 52.46 49.95 -54.47
CA ASN A 91 52.87 48.69 -53.85
C ASN A 91 52.73 48.71 -52.32
N ASP A 92 53.04 49.81 -51.65
CA ASP A 92 52.87 49.94 -50.19
C ASP A 92 51.38 49.89 -49.81
N ARG A 93 50.52 50.56 -50.58
CA ARG A 93 49.06 50.43 -50.44
C ARG A 93 48.61 48.99 -50.67
N PHE A 94 49.09 48.31 -51.71
CA PHE A 94 48.78 46.89 -51.92
C PHE A 94 49.28 46.00 -50.78
N ALA A 95 50.46 46.25 -50.23
CA ALA A 95 50.97 45.51 -49.07
C ALA A 95 50.03 45.67 -47.87
N SER A 96 49.57 46.90 -47.59
CA SER A 96 48.61 47.17 -46.51
C SER A 96 47.25 46.49 -46.73
N TYR A 97 46.75 46.44 -47.98
CA TYR A 97 45.50 45.74 -48.30
C TYR A 97 45.67 44.22 -48.19
N ILE A 98 46.81 43.66 -48.62
CA ILE A 98 47.11 42.24 -48.48
C ILE A 98 47.19 41.87 -46.99
N GLU A 99 47.83 42.70 -46.16
CA GLU A 99 47.90 42.49 -44.72
C GLU A 99 46.52 42.57 -44.07
N LYS A 100 45.70 43.55 -44.46
CA LYS A 100 44.31 43.66 -44.00
C LYS A 100 43.46 42.46 -44.42
N VAL A 101 43.61 41.98 -45.65
CA VAL A 101 42.91 40.77 -46.12
C VAL A 101 43.38 39.54 -45.32
N ARG A 102 44.68 39.38 -45.05
CA ARG A 102 45.18 38.30 -44.20
C ARG A 102 44.63 38.37 -42.79
N LEU A 103 44.57 39.57 -42.19
CA LEU A 103 43.99 39.76 -40.86
C LEU A 103 42.50 39.40 -40.86
N LEU A 104 41.74 39.86 -41.86
CA LEU A 104 40.32 39.53 -41.99
C LEU A 104 40.08 38.05 -42.27
N GLU A 105 40.93 37.40 -43.07
CA GLU A 105 40.89 35.95 -43.30
C GLU A 105 41.20 35.18 -42.01
N GLN A 106 42.16 35.64 -41.22
CA GLN A 106 42.47 35.05 -39.92
C GLN A 106 41.32 35.24 -38.93
N GLN A 107 40.74 36.44 -38.86
CA GLN A 107 39.58 36.72 -38.02
C GLN A 107 38.37 35.87 -38.44
N ASN A 108 38.10 35.75 -39.73
CA ASN A 108 37.02 34.88 -40.24
C ASN A 108 37.29 33.40 -39.92
N LYS A 109 38.54 32.94 -39.95
CA LYS A 109 38.90 31.58 -39.53
C LYS A 109 38.61 31.36 -38.04
N VAL A 110 38.98 32.32 -37.18
CA VAL A 110 38.71 32.23 -35.74
C VAL A 110 37.20 32.23 -35.47
N LEU A 111 36.46 33.18 -36.05
CA LEU A 111 35.00 33.25 -35.92
C LEU A 111 34.30 31.99 -36.45
N ALA A 112 34.80 31.39 -37.54
CA ALA A 112 34.25 30.13 -38.05
C ALA A 112 34.47 28.96 -37.08
N VAL A 113 35.61 28.91 -36.39
CA VAL A 113 35.89 27.89 -35.38
C VAL A 113 35.01 28.11 -34.15
N GLU A 114 34.89 29.33 -33.66
CA GLU A 114 34.03 29.69 -32.52
C GLU A 114 32.55 29.37 -32.81
N LEU A 115 32.07 29.68 -34.02
CA LEU A 115 30.70 29.40 -34.43
C LEU A 115 30.41 27.89 -34.51
N ASN A 116 31.38 27.09 -34.96
CA ASN A 116 31.24 25.62 -34.95
C ASN A 116 31.21 25.09 -33.51
N GLN A 117 32.08 25.59 -32.63
CA GLN A 117 32.11 25.17 -31.22
C GLN A 117 30.81 25.51 -30.48
N ALA A 118 30.27 26.72 -30.66
CA ALA A 118 28.99 27.11 -30.06
C ALA A 118 27.83 26.26 -30.60
N ARG A 119 27.81 26.00 -31.91
CA ARG A 119 26.79 25.18 -32.56
C ARG A 119 26.79 23.73 -32.08
N ASP A 120 27.94 23.18 -31.71
CA ASP A 120 28.04 21.83 -31.17
C ASP A 120 27.64 21.75 -29.68
N GLN A 121 27.75 22.85 -28.93
CA GLN A 121 27.45 22.90 -27.49
C GLN A 121 25.96 23.16 -27.16
N GLU A 122 25.32 24.08 -27.89
CA GLU A 122 23.96 24.56 -27.56
C GLU A 122 22.84 23.50 -27.68
N PRO A 123 22.82 22.60 -28.68
CA PRO A 123 21.75 21.60 -28.80
C PRO A 123 21.99 20.34 -27.96
N SER A 124 23.24 19.99 -27.62
CA SER A 124 23.53 18.78 -26.83
C SER A 124 23.18 18.99 -25.36
N ARG A 125 23.65 20.09 -24.75
CA ARG A 125 23.55 20.29 -23.31
C ARG A 125 22.10 20.30 -22.79
N THR A 126 21.20 20.97 -23.50
CA THR A 126 19.78 21.01 -23.11
C THR A 126 19.09 19.68 -23.34
N ALA A 127 19.36 19.01 -24.47
CA ALA A 127 18.86 17.67 -24.75
C ALA A 127 19.34 16.64 -23.72
N ASP A 128 20.59 16.72 -23.27
CA ASP A 128 21.19 15.83 -22.29
C ASP A 128 20.50 15.97 -20.91
N ILE A 129 20.24 17.20 -20.47
CA ILE A 129 19.49 17.47 -19.22
C ILE A 129 18.07 16.90 -19.29
N TYR A 130 17.33 17.15 -20.38
CA TYR A 130 15.98 16.59 -20.53
C TYR A 130 15.98 15.06 -20.60
N GLN A 131 17.02 14.46 -21.18
CA GLN A 131 17.17 13.01 -21.19
C GLN A 131 17.48 12.46 -19.80
N GLU A 132 18.30 13.13 -18.99
CA GLU A 132 18.58 12.76 -17.60
C GLU A 132 17.31 12.82 -16.74
N GLU A 133 16.57 13.92 -16.81
CA GLU A 133 15.27 14.05 -16.12
C GLU A 133 14.28 12.95 -16.54
N LEU A 134 14.22 12.63 -17.85
CA LEU A 134 13.35 11.54 -18.32
C LEU A 134 13.80 10.17 -17.80
N ARG A 135 15.12 9.92 -17.69
CA ARG A 135 15.66 8.69 -17.09
C ARG A 135 15.33 8.62 -15.61
N GLU A 136 15.45 9.72 -14.88
CA GLU A 136 15.10 9.79 -13.47
C GLU A 136 13.62 9.56 -13.22
N LEU A 137 12.75 10.22 -14.00
CA LEU A 137 11.31 10.04 -13.92
C LEU A 137 10.93 8.58 -14.21
N ARG A 138 11.54 7.95 -15.22
CA ARG A 138 11.34 6.52 -15.50
C ARG A 138 11.79 5.65 -14.33
N ARG A 139 12.95 5.92 -13.73
CA ARG A 139 13.42 5.19 -12.54
C ARG A 139 12.46 5.35 -11.36
N ARG A 140 11.94 6.56 -11.12
CA ARG A 140 10.93 6.82 -10.07
C ARG A 140 9.64 6.05 -10.34
N VAL A 141 9.18 6.01 -11.59
CA VAL A 141 8.00 5.21 -12.00
C VAL A 141 8.24 3.72 -11.76
N GLU A 142 9.40 3.19 -12.13
CA GLU A 142 9.76 1.78 -11.87
C GLU A 142 9.84 1.48 -10.37
N GLN A 143 10.41 2.39 -9.57
CA GLN A 143 10.44 2.26 -8.12
C GLN A 143 9.03 2.23 -7.52
N LEU A 144 8.17 3.17 -7.91
CA LEU A 144 6.77 3.19 -7.47
C LEU A 144 6.01 1.94 -7.95
N ALA A 145 6.27 1.44 -9.15
CA ALA A 145 5.66 0.22 -9.66
C ALA A 145 6.08 -1.02 -8.85
N THR A 146 7.37 -1.15 -8.51
CA THR A 146 7.85 -2.25 -7.66
C THR A 146 7.33 -2.14 -6.22
N ALA A 147 7.27 -0.94 -5.65
CA ALA A 147 6.69 -0.70 -4.33
C ALA A 147 5.20 -1.03 -4.32
N LYS A 148 4.46 -0.58 -5.34
CA LYS A 148 3.05 -0.93 -5.53
C LYS A 148 2.85 -2.45 -5.62
N ALA A 149 3.64 -3.15 -6.42
CA ALA A 149 3.55 -4.60 -6.53
C ALA A 149 3.80 -5.32 -5.19
N ARG A 150 4.74 -4.82 -4.37
CA ARG A 150 4.97 -5.36 -3.02
C ARG A 150 3.77 -5.15 -2.11
N LEU A 151 3.21 -3.94 -2.08
CA LEU A 151 2.02 -3.63 -1.29
C LEU A 151 0.79 -4.42 -1.75
N GLU A 152 0.64 -4.67 -3.05
CA GLU A 152 -0.42 -5.53 -3.58
C GLU A 152 -0.27 -6.98 -3.10
N MET A 153 0.94 -7.53 -3.07
CA MET A 153 1.20 -8.86 -2.52
C MET A 153 0.93 -8.93 -1.01
N GLU A 154 1.34 -7.91 -0.25
CA GLU A 154 1.03 -7.82 1.18
C GLU A 154 -0.47 -7.75 1.45
N ARG A 155 -1.20 -6.94 0.67
CA ARG A 155 -2.67 -6.90 0.72
C ARG A 155 -3.27 -8.27 0.45
N ASP A 156 -2.80 -8.98 -0.58
CA ASP A 156 -3.34 -10.29 -0.96
C ASP A 156 -3.06 -11.36 0.10
N ASN A 157 -1.88 -11.32 0.72
CA ASN A 157 -1.54 -12.18 1.86
C ASN A 157 -2.46 -11.90 3.05
N LEU A 158 -2.63 -10.63 3.43
CA LEU A 158 -3.53 -10.25 4.52
C LEU A 158 -4.99 -10.61 4.21
N ALA A 159 -5.43 -10.49 2.96
CA ALA A 159 -6.76 -10.91 2.54
C ALA A 159 -6.94 -12.45 2.66
N ALA A 160 -5.92 -13.23 2.31
CA ALA A 160 -5.94 -14.68 2.50
C ALA A 160 -5.96 -15.07 3.99
N ASP A 161 -5.17 -14.40 4.82
CA ASP A 161 -5.16 -14.61 6.27
C ASP A 161 -6.52 -14.29 6.90
N LEU A 162 -7.12 -13.15 6.53
CA LEU A 162 -8.47 -12.77 6.93
C LEU A 162 -9.51 -13.82 6.51
N GLY A 163 -9.45 -14.31 5.27
CA GLY A 163 -10.30 -15.40 4.80
C GLY A 163 -10.14 -16.68 5.63
N SER A 164 -8.90 -17.03 5.98
CA SER A 164 -8.62 -18.21 6.82
C SER A 164 -9.16 -18.06 8.25
N LEU A 165 -9.08 -16.86 8.83
CA LEU A 165 -9.62 -16.56 10.15
C LEU A 165 -11.14 -16.54 10.16
N GLN A 166 -11.76 -15.99 9.11
CA GLN A 166 -13.20 -16.04 8.92
C GLN A 166 -13.71 -17.48 8.81
N GLN A 167 -13.02 -18.35 8.07
CA GLN A 167 -13.38 -19.77 7.99
C GLN A 167 -13.29 -20.45 9.35
N LYS A 168 -12.18 -20.25 10.08
CA LYS A 168 -12.02 -20.80 11.44
C LYS A 168 -13.13 -20.31 12.38
N LEU A 169 -13.49 -19.03 12.31
CA LEU A 169 -14.60 -18.49 13.10
C LEU A 169 -15.93 -19.16 12.75
N GLN A 170 -16.20 -19.39 11.46
CA GLN A 170 -17.40 -20.10 11.03
C GLN A 170 -17.41 -21.54 11.56
N ASP A 171 -16.28 -22.24 11.48
CA ASP A 171 -16.15 -23.60 12.00
C ASP A 171 -16.33 -23.66 13.53
N GLU A 172 -15.81 -22.69 14.27
CA GLU A 172 -16.03 -22.58 15.73
C GLU A 172 -17.50 -22.29 16.06
N VAL A 173 -18.18 -21.47 15.25
CA VAL A 173 -19.61 -21.20 15.42
C VAL A 173 -20.44 -22.47 15.16
N THR A 174 -20.11 -23.25 14.12
CA THR A 174 -20.83 -24.50 13.85
C THR A 174 -20.59 -25.52 14.96
N LEU A 175 -19.34 -25.70 15.42
CA LEU A 175 -19.01 -26.57 16.54
C LEU A 175 -19.72 -26.15 17.83
N ARG A 176 -19.83 -24.84 18.11
CA ARG A 176 -20.60 -24.32 19.25
C ARG A 176 -22.08 -24.70 19.14
N LEU A 177 -22.69 -24.49 17.97
CA LEU A 177 -24.10 -24.83 17.75
C LEU A 177 -24.35 -26.33 17.88
N GLU A 178 -23.43 -27.18 17.40
CA GLU A 178 -23.49 -28.63 17.57
C GLU A 178 -23.39 -29.02 19.05
N ALA A 179 -22.46 -28.42 19.80
CA ALA A 179 -22.33 -28.64 21.23
C ALA A 179 -23.59 -28.19 22.01
N GLU A 180 -24.18 -27.06 21.66
CA GLU A 180 -25.44 -26.57 22.24
C GLU A 180 -26.62 -27.50 21.95
N SER A 181 -26.71 -28.01 20.72
CA SER A 181 -27.70 -29.02 20.33
C SER A 181 -27.54 -30.31 21.14
N ASN A 182 -26.30 -30.80 21.29
CA ASN A 182 -26.01 -32.00 22.08
C ASN A 182 -26.35 -31.80 23.56
N LEU A 183 -26.04 -30.63 24.13
CA LEU A 183 -26.42 -30.29 25.50
C LEU A 183 -27.95 -30.22 25.68
N ALA A 184 -28.68 -29.71 24.70
CA ALA A 184 -30.13 -29.70 24.72
C ALA A 184 -30.70 -31.13 24.68
N ALA A 185 -30.14 -32.01 23.84
CA ALA A 185 -30.51 -33.42 23.80
C ALA A 185 -30.25 -34.12 25.14
N TYR A 186 -29.06 -33.93 25.74
CA TYR A 186 -28.76 -34.53 27.05
C TYR A 186 -29.67 -34.02 28.16
N ARG A 187 -30.07 -32.74 28.14
CA ARG A 187 -31.07 -32.22 29.09
C ARG A 187 -32.40 -32.93 28.93
N GLN A 188 -32.86 -33.11 27.70
CA GLN A 188 -34.10 -33.84 27.42
C GLN A 188 -34.01 -35.30 27.88
N ASP A 189 -32.87 -35.97 27.68
CA ASP A 189 -32.66 -37.34 28.16
C ASP A 189 -32.67 -37.43 29.69
N VAL A 190 -32.09 -36.45 30.38
CA VAL A 190 -32.14 -36.34 31.85
C VAL A 190 -33.57 -36.13 32.34
N ASP A 191 -34.34 -35.26 31.69
CA ASP A 191 -35.74 -35.03 32.02
C ASP A 191 -36.58 -36.30 31.81
N ASN A 192 -36.37 -37.01 30.70
CA ASN A 192 -37.03 -38.29 30.42
C ASN A 192 -36.66 -39.36 31.47
N ALA A 193 -35.40 -39.45 31.86
CA ALA A 193 -34.94 -40.37 32.90
C ALA A 193 -35.52 -40.01 34.29
N ALA A 194 -35.65 -38.73 34.60
CA ALA A 194 -36.29 -38.25 35.82
C ALA A 194 -37.78 -38.62 35.87
N LEU A 195 -38.50 -38.48 34.76
CA LEU A 195 -39.89 -38.93 34.63
C LEU A 195 -40.01 -40.45 34.83
N ALA A 196 -39.16 -41.24 34.17
CA ALA A 196 -39.14 -42.70 34.35
C ALA A 196 -38.84 -43.11 35.80
N ARG A 197 -37.94 -42.39 36.48
CA ARG A 197 -37.65 -42.62 37.90
C ARG A 197 -38.88 -42.36 38.77
N LEU A 198 -39.56 -41.23 38.55
CA LEU A 198 -40.80 -40.90 39.27
C LEU A 198 -41.91 -41.93 39.02
N ASP A 199 -42.05 -42.44 37.81
CA ASP A 199 -43.01 -43.51 37.47
C ASP A 199 -42.72 -44.80 38.24
N LEU A 200 -41.45 -45.19 38.32
CA LEU A 200 -41.01 -46.35 39.09
C LEU A 200 -41.21 -46.13 40.59
N GLU A 201 -40.89 -44.96 41.13
CA GLU A 201 -41.13 -44.59 42.53
C GLU A 201 -42.62 -44.69 42.89
N ARG A 202 -43.50 -44.17 42.01
CA ARG A 202 -44.96 -44.31 42.17
C ARG A 202 -45.37 -45.78 42.19
N ARG A 203 -44.82 -46.60 41.30
CA ARG A 203 -45.15 -48.03 41.22
C ARG A 203 -44.66 -48.82 42.42
N VAL A 204 -43.47 -48.50 42.92
CA VAL A 204 -42.96 -49.03 44.19
C VAL A 204 -43.88 -48.64 45.34
N GLY A 205 -44.31 -47.38 45.41
CA GLY A 205 -45.29 -46.93 46.39
C GLY A 205 -46.59 -47.75 46.33
N THR A 206 -47.17 -47.92 45.14
CA THR A 206 -48.40 -48.73 44.99
C THR A 206 -48.21 -50.20 45.40
N LEU A 207 -47.05 -50.80 45.09
CA LEU A 207 -46.74 -52.17 45.49
C LEU A 207 -46.50 -52.28 47.00
N GLN A 208 -45.91 -51.25 47.62
CA GLN A 208 -45.75 -51.18 49.08
C GLN A 208 -47.11 -51.08 49.77
N ASP A 209 -48.03 -50.25 49.26
CA ASP A 209 -49.40 -50.14 49.75
C ASP A 209 -50.15 -51.47 49.60
N GLU A 210 -49.98 -52.18 48.48
CA GLU A 210 -50.55 -53.52 48.27
C GLU A 210 -49.97 -54.55 49.25
N ILE A 211 -48.66 -54.56 49.48
CA ILE A 211 -48.03 -55.41 50.49
C ILE A 211 -48.56 -55.11 51.89
N ALA A 212 -48.67 -53.81 52.24
CA ALA A 212 -49.21 -53.39 53.53
C ALA A 212 -50.66 -53.83 53.69
N PHE A 213 -51.47 -53.70 52.63
CA PHE A 213 -52.84 -54.18 52.59
C PHE A 213 -52.92 -55.70 52.76
N LEU A 214 -52.10 -56.47 52.04
CA LEU A 214 -52.06 -57.94 52.17
C LEU A 214 -51.58 -58.37 53.55
N ARG A 215 -50.61 -57.67 54.15
CA ARG A 215 -50.18 -57.90 55.54
C ARG A 215 -51.31 -57.61 56.53
N LYS A 216 -52.03 -56.50 56.35
CA LYS A 216 -53.18 -56.15 57.19
C LYS A 216 -54.30 -57.19 57.07
N ILE A 217 -54.62 -57.64 55.86
CA ILE A 217 -55.53 -58.76 55.65
C ILE A 217 -55.00 -60.00 56.35
N HIS A 218 -53.72 -60.33 56.20
CA HIS A 218 -53.16 -61.49 56.88
C HIS A 218 -53.29 -61.36 58.41
N GLU A 219 -52.96 -60.22 59.00
CA GLU A 219 -53.14 -59.94 60.43
C GLU A 219 -54.61 -59.99 60.88
N GLU A 220 -55.57 -59.61 60.04
CA GLU A 220 -57.02 -59.66 60.31
C GLU A 220 -57.61 -61.07 60.08
N VAL A 221 -57.09 -61.83 59.11
CA VAL A 221 -57.51 -63.19 58.72
C VAL A 221 -56.86 -64.25 59.61
N THR A 222 -55.65 -64.03 60.12
CA THR A 222 -54.95 -64.95 61.05
C THR A 222 -55.74 -65.21 62.34
N PRO A 223 -56.38 -64.22 62.99
CA PRO A 223 -57.29 -64.47 64.10
C PRO A 223 -58.65 -65.04 63.64
N LEU A 224 -59.06 -64.81 62.39
CA LEU A 224 -60.36 -65.28 61.86
C LEU A 224 -60.32 -66.73 61.32
N TRP A 225 -59.16 -67.25 60.90
CA TRP A 225 -58.97 -68.56 60.28
C TRP A 225 -58.08 -69.54 61.08
N GLY A 226 -57.64 -69.22 62.30
CA GLY A 226 -56.74 -70.16 62.98
C GLY A 226 -56.20 -69.82 64.38
N TRP A 227 -57.07 -69.53 65.35
CA TRP A 227 -56.90 -70.05 66.73
C TRP A 227 -58.03 -71.01 67.13
N GLY A 228 -58.66 -71.66 66.12
CA GLY A 228 -59.62 -72.73 66.32
C GLY A 228 -59.47 -73.77 65.22
N SER A 229 -58.90 -74.93 65.55
CA SER A 229 -58.72 -76.09 64.66
C SER A 229 -57.66 -75.83 63.58
N TRP A 230 -56.35 -76.04 63.80
CA TRP A 230 -55.70 -77.34 63.97
C TRP A 230 -54.59 -77.26 65.02
N GLY A 231 -54.58 -78.20 65.98
CA GLY A 231 -53.56 -78.27 67.01
C GLY A 231 -52.24 -78.85 66.52
N SER A 232 -51.13 -78.28 67.01
CA SER A 232 -50.03 -79.02 67.64
C SER A 232 -48.93 -78.06 68.09
N GLY A 233 -48.83 -77.82 69.41
CA GLY A 233 -47.53 -77.62 70.06
C GLY A 233 -47.27 -76.26 70.72
N SER A 234 -47.47 -76.24 72.05
CA SER A 234 -46.75 -75.40 73.02
C SER A 234 -47.21 -73.95 73.21
N ALA A 235 -48.15 -73.81 74.15
CA ALA A 235 -48.45 -72.56 74.85
C ALA A 235 -47.29 -72.12 75.75
N LEU A 236 -47.02 -70.82 75.82
CA LEU A 236 -46.21 -70.18 76.87
C LEU A 236 -46.96 -68.94 77.37
N THR A 237 -47.79 -69.14 78.40
CA THR A 237 -48.23 -68.11 79.34
C THR A 237 -47.81 -68.57 80.74
N PRO A 238 -47.26 -67.69 81.61
CA PRO A 238 -46.60 -68.11 82.85
C PRO A 238 -47.64 -68.37 83.96
N LEU A 239 -47.67 -69.61 84.47
CA LEU A 239 -48.48 -70.01 85.63
C LEU A 239 -47.67 -69.93 86.94
N SER A 240 -48.38 -69.68 88.04
CA SER A 240 -47.89 -69.31 89.37
C SER A 240 -46.94 -70.32 90.06
N PRO A 241 -46.04 -69.87 90.97
CA PRO A 241 -44.99 -70.69 91.60
C PRO A 241 -45.45 -71.62 92.76
N GLN A 242 -46.75 -71.86 92.95
CA GLN A 242 -47.25 -72.79 93.99
C GLN A 242 -47.55 -74.19 93.43
N GLU A 243 -48.14 -74.29 92.24
CA GLU A 243 -48.49 -75.57 91.60
C GLU A 243 -47.25 -76.33 91.09
N LEU A 244 -46.14 -75.60 90.86
CA LEU A 244 -44.84 -76.17 90.43
C LEU A 244 -44.13 -76.98 91.53
N ARG A 245 -44.42 -76.73 92.81
CA ARG A 245 -43.82 -77.51 93.92
C ARG A 245 -44.55 -78.83 94.19
N GLU A 246 -45.87 -78.85 94.08
CA GLU A 246 -46.66 -80.06 94.30
C GLU A 246 -46.46 -81.09 93.17
N LEU A 247 -46.26 -80.64 91.93
CA LEU A 247 -45.92 -81.51 90.80
C LEU A 247 -44.48 -82.04 90.85
N GLN A 248 -43.53 -81.28 91.41
CA GLN A 248 -42.15 -81.77 91.63
C GLN A 248 -42.08 -82.87 92.68
N GLU A 249 -42.92 -82.82 93.71
CA GLU A 249 -42.95 -83.83 94.77
C GLU A 249 -43.63 -85.13 94.34
N GLN A 250 -44.62 -85.05 93.43
CA GLN A 250 -45.23 -86.23 92.80
C GLN A 250 -44.28 -86.92 91.81
N LEU A 251 -43.46 -86.16 91.07
CA LEU A 251 -42.42 -86.68 90.18
C LEU A 251 -41.24 -87.34 90.93
N ALA A 252 -40.93 -86.88 92.15
CA ALA A 252 -39.92 -87.50 92.99
C ALA A 252 -40.35 -88.87 93.57
N ARG A 253 -41.66 -89.07 93.77
CA ARG A 253 -42.23 -90.34 94.30
C ARG A 253 -42.43 -91.44 93.23
N GLN A 254 -42.43 -91.09 91.94
CA GLN A 254 -42.60 -92.04 90.83
C GLN A 254 -41.29 -92.47 90.14
N ARG A 255 -40.11 -92.16 90.70
CA ARG A 255 -38.84 -92.77 90.25
C ARG A 255 -38.75 -94.21 90.74
N VAL A 256 -39.57 -95.08 90.17
CA VAL A 256 -39.41 -96.53 90.19
C VAL A 256 -39.01 -96.97 88.79
N HIS A 257 -37.83 -97.57 88.78
CA HIS A 257 -37.17 -98.34 87.74
C HIS A 257 -38.10 -99.05 86.75
N VAL A 258 -37.95 -98.71 85.45
CA VAL A 258 -38.23 -99.61 84.32
C VAL A 258 -37.08 -99.47 83.33
N GLU A 259 -36.22 -100.48 83.35
CA GLU A 259 -35.28 -100.79 82.27
C GLU A 259 -36.03 -101.31 81.03
N GLY A 260 -35.46 -101.05 79.85
CA GLY A 260 -35.72 -101.80 78.61
C GLY A 260 -36.88 -101.28 77.77
N ASP A 261 -36.60 -100.41 76.78
CA ASP A 261 -36.49 -100.89 75.40
C ASP A 261 -36.34 -99.75 74.37
N ALA A 262 -35.57 -100.07 73.34
CA ALA A 262 -35.13 -99.26 72.22
C ALA A 262 -36.27 -98.44 71.56
N SER A 263 -36.16 -97.11 71.42
CA SER A 263 -35.74 -96.48 70.16
C SER A 263 -35.67 -94.94 70.28
N LYS A 264 -34.87 -94.41 71.22
CA LYS A 264 -34.68 -92.96 71.40
C LYS A 264 -33.48 -92.29 70.67
N PRO A 265 -32.77 -92.86 69.66
CA PRO A 265 -31.77 -92.09 68.92
C PRO A 265 -32.40 -91.11 67.92
N ALA A 266 -33.64 -91.31 67.48
CA ALA A 266 -34.25 -90.55 66.38
C ALA A 266 -34.56 -89.07 66.72
N LEU A 267 -35.12 -88.78 67.90
CA LEU A 267 -35.46 -87.40 68.28
C LEU A 267 -34.22 -86.57 68.64
N THR A 268 -33.27 -87.17 69.36
CA THR A 268 -32.02 -86.49 69.74
C THR A 268 -31.10 -86.29 68.54
N ALA A 269 -31.14 -87.19 67.54
CA ALA A 269 -30.51 -86.96 66.24
C ALA A 269 -31.18 -85.82 65.48
N ALA A 270 -32.51 -85.81 65.37
CA ALA A 270 -33.26 -84.75 64.69
C ALA A 270 -33.01 -83.36 65.32
N LEU A 271 -32.95 -83.24 66.65
CA LEU A 271 -32.62 -81.97 67.32
C LEU A 271 -31.18 -81.52 67.07
N ARG A 272 -30.23 -82.45 66.96
CA ARG A 272 -28.83 -82.14 66.62
C ARG A 272 -28.69 -81.69 65.17
N ASP A 273 -29.47 -82.30 64.27
CA ASP A 273 -29.51 -81.93 62.84
C ASP A 273 -30.18 -80.57 62.64
N ILE A 274 -31.28 -80.29 63.35
CA ILE A 274 -31.90 -78.95 63.34
C ILE A 274 -30.89 -77.91 63.84
N ARG A 275 -30.19 -78.20 64.94
CA ARG A 275 -29.17 -77.30 65.48
C ARG A 275 -28.00 -77.09 64.51
N SER A 276 -27.51 -78.13 63.86
CA SER A 276 -26.42 -78.00 62.87
C SER A 276 -26.87 -77.21 61.64
N GLN A 277 -28.12 -77.36 61.20
CA GLN A 277 -28.71 -76.54 60.15
C GLN A 277 -28.81 -75.08 60.57
N TYR A 278 -29.25 -74.78 61.80
CA TYR A 278 -29.29 -73.41 62.30
C TYR A 278 -27.90 -72.79 62.46
N GLU A 279 -26.92 -73.56 62.95
CA GLU A 279 -25.53 -73.11 63.05
C GLU A 279 -24.92 -72.86 61.66
N ALA A 280 -25.22 -73.71 60.68
CA ALA A 280 -24.81 -73.52 59.29
C ALA A 280 -25.47 -72.30 58.64
N MET A 281 -26.78 -72.10 58.86
CA MET A 281 -27.49 -70.90 58.38
C MET A 281 -26.96 -69.62 59.04
N ALA A 282 -26.67 -69.65 60.35
CA ALA A 282 -26.09 -68.52 61.06
C ALA A 282 -24.68 -68.18 60.53
N ALA A 283 -23.85 -69.21 60.29
CA ALA A 283 -22.54 -69.03 59.67
C ALA A 283 -22.63 -68.47 58.24
N SER A 284 -23.54 -69.00 57.41
CA SER A 284 -23.81 -68.50 56.05
C SER A 284 -24.26 -67.04 56.08
N ASN A 285 -25.19 -66.68 56.96
CA ASN A 285 -25.68 -65.31 57.09
C ASN A 285 -24.56 -64.34 57.52
N VAL A 286 -23.71 -64.73 58.47
CA VAL A 286 -22.56 -63.89 58.86
C VAL A 286 -21.60 -63.72 57.68
N GLN A 287 -21.28 -64.80 56.95
CA GLN A 287 -20.40 -64.73 55.79
C GLN A 287 -21.00 -63.84 54.68
N GLU A 288 -22.29 -64.01 54.36
CA GLU A 288 -23.00 -63.21 53.36
C GLU A 288 -23.02 -61.73 53.74
N THR A 289 -23.25 -61.41 55.03
CA THR A 289 -23.18 -60.02 55.50
C THR A 289 -21.76 -59.45 55.40
N GLU A 290 -20.73 -60.21 55.78
CA GLU A 290 -19.33 -59.78 55.63
C GLU A 290 -18.94 -59.55 54.17
N GLU A 291 -19.30 -60.46 53.28
CA GLU A 291 -19.05 -60.35 51.84
C GLU A 291 -19.80 -59.13 51.26
N TRP A 292 -21.05 -58.93 51.69
CA TRP A 292 -21.83 -57.74 51.34
C TRP A 292 -21.16 -56.45 51.81
N TYR A 293 -20.69 -56.40 53.07
CA TYR A 293 -19.95 -55.25 53.59
C TYR A 293 -18.64 -55.03 52.84
N LYS A 294 -17.83 -56.07 52.62
CA LYS A 294 -16.57 -55.99 51.86
C LYS A 294 -16.80 -55.45 50.45
N SER A 295 -17.82 -55.95 49.76
CA SER A 295 -18.23 -55.45 48.43
C SER A 295 -18.64 -53.97 48.50
N LYS A 296 -19.47 -53.60 49.49
CA LYS A 296 -19.90 -52.19 49.65
C LYS A 296 -18.74 -51.25 49.97
N PHE A 297 -17.78 -51.68 50.78
CA PHE A 297 -16.56 -50.92 51.06
C PHE A 297 -15.68 -50.78 49.82
N ALA A 298 -15.54 -51.83 49.01
CA ALA A 298 -14.81 -51.77 47.74
C ALA A 298 -15.46 -50.77 46.78
N ASP A 299 -16.80 -50.84 46.59
CA ASP A 299 -17.55 -49.91 45.75
C ASP A 299 -17.36 -48.44 46.16
N LEU A 300 -17.44 -48.15 47.47
CA LEU A 300 -17.23 -46.81 48.00
C LEU A 300 -15.78 -46.33 47.81
N THR A 301 -14.81 -47.23 47.98
CA THR A 301 -13.39 -46.92 47.77
C THR A 301 -13.10 -46.63 46.30
N ASP A 302 -13.64 -47.43 45.38
CA ASP A 302 -13.52 -47.23 43.94
C ASP A 302 -14.23 -45.96 43.47
N ALA A 303 -15.39 -45.63 44.05
CA ALA A 303 -16.06 -44.36 43.79
C ALA A 303 -15.21 -43.17 44.28
N ALA A 304 -14.65 -43.25 45.48
CA ALA A 304 -13.76 -42.21 46.02
C ALA A 304 -12.50 -42.03 45.15
N ALA A 305 -11.89 -43.12 44.68
CA ALA A 305 -10.75 -43.09 43.78
C ALA A 305 -11.09 -42.41 42.43
N ARG A 306 -12.25 -42.75 41.84
CA ARG A 306 -12.75 -42.10 40.61
C ARG A 306 -12.99 -40.61 40.81
N HIS A 307 -13.60 -40.20 41.93
CA HIS A 307 -13.81 -38.79 42.24
C HIS A 307 -12.50 -38.04 42.47
N ALA A 308 -11.51 -38.65 43.13
CA ALA A 308 -10.18 -38.06 43.33
C ALA A 308 -9.46 -37.86 41.98
N GLU A 309 -9.56 -38.84 41.08
CA GLU A 309 -8.98 -38.75 39.74
C GLU A 309 -9.66 -37.68 38.88
N ALA A 310 -11.00 -37.61 38.90
CA ALA A 310 -11.75 -36.56 38.22
C ALA A 310 -11.37 -35.16 38.73
N LEU A 311 -11.18 -35.01 40.05
CA LEU A 311 -10.70 -33.75 40.64
C LEU A 311 -9.27 -33.43 40.20
N ARG A 312 -8.40 -34.43 40.08
CA ARG A 312 -7.02 -34.27 39.61
C ARG A 312 -7.00 -33.78 38.16
N VAL A 313 -7.79 -34.39 37.28
CA VAL A 313 -7.92 -34.00 35.87
C VAL A 313 -8.49 -32.59 35.75
N ALA A 314 -9.60 -32.28 36.42
CA ALA A 314 -10.19 -30.94 36.41
C ALA A 314 -9.20 -29.85 36.89
N LYS A 315 -8.36 -30.18 37.90
CA LYS A 315 -7.28 -29.27 38.35
C LYS A 315 -6.18 -29.11 37.30
N GLN A 316 -5.82 -30.15 36.56
CA GLN A 316 -4.84 -30.04 35.47
C GLN A 316 -5.36 -29.17 34.34
N GLU A 317 -6.59 -29.40 33.90
CA GLU A 317 -7.27 -28.60 32.88
C GLU A 317 -7.37 -27.12 33.31
N ALA A 318 -7.79 -26.85 34.55
CA ALA A 318 -7.82 -25.48 35.08
C ALA A 318 -6.44 -24.81 35.07
N ASN A 319 -5.37 -25.55 35.35
CA ASN A 319 -4.01 -25.02 35.28
C ASN A 319 -3.54 -24.78 33.84
N GLU A 320 -3.95 -25.62 32.89
CA GLU A 320 -3.67 -25.45 31.47
C GLU A 320 -4.38 -24.21 30.91
N TYR A 321 -5.67 -24.03 31.20
CA TYR A 321 -6.40 -22.81 30.85
C TYR A 321 -5.76 -21.56 31.47
N ARG A 322 -5.27 -21.65 32.72
CA ARG A 322 -4.53 -20.54 33.35
C ARG A 322 -3.24 -20.20 32.61
N ARG A 323 -2.49 -21.19 32.13
CA ARG A 323 -1.27 -20.97 31.32
C ARG A 323 -1.59 -20.39 29.95
N GLN A 324 -2.65 -20.88 29.30
CA GLN A 324 -3.11 -20.35 28.01
C GLN A 324 -3.54 -18.89 28.13
N LEU A 325 -4.29 -18.55 29.18
CA LEU A 325 -4.65 -17.16 29.48
C LEU A 325 -3.41 -16.28 29.67
N GLN A 326 -2.40 -16.75 30.40
CA GLN A 326 -1.16 -16.00 30.58
C GLN A 326 -0.40 -15.81 29.25
N ALA A 327 -0.31 -16.85 28.42
CA ALA A 327 0.33 -16.76 27.11
C ALA A 327 -0.39 -15.74 26.20
N LEU A 328 -1.71 -15.86 26.08
CA LEU A 328 -2.53 -14.92 25.31
C LEU A 328 -2.44 -13.49 25.85
N THR A 329 -2.33 -13.32 27.17
CA THR A 329 -2.13 -11.99 27.78
C THR A 329 -0.78 -11.40 27.37
N CYS A 330 0.29 -12.18 27.39
CA CYS A 330 1.61 -11.74 26.95
C CYS A 330 1.61 -11.37 25.46
N ASP A 331 0.96 -12.18 24.62
CA ASP A 331 0.84 -11.92 23.19
C ASP A 331 0.05 -10.62 22.93
N LEU A 332 -1.03 -10.37 23.67
CA LEU A 332 -1.79 -9.13 23.60
C LEU A 332 -0.95 -7.91 24.00
N GLU A 333 -0.16 -8.02 25.07
CA GLU A 333 0.76 -6.96 25.51
C GLU A 333 1.85 -6.68 24.47
N ALA A 334 2.42 -7.73 23.86
CA ALA A 334 3.42 -7.60 22.80
C ALA A 334 2.83 -6.93 21.55
N LEU A 335 1.64 -7.36 21.12
CA LEU A 335 0.94 -6.75 19.99
C LEU A 335 0.58 -5.29 20.27
N ARG A 336 0.08 -4.97 21.47
CA ARG A 336 -0.15 -3.58 21.90
C ARG A 336 1.14 -2.76 21.82
N GLY A 337 2.26 -3.28 22.33
CA GLY A 337 3.56 -2.62 22.24
C GLY A 337 4.00 -2.36 20.80
N SER A 338 3.84 -3.34 19.90
CA SER A 338 4.14 -3.15 18.48
C SER A 338 3.24 -2.09 17.83
N ASN A 339 1.95 -2.08 18.16
CA ASN A 339 1.00 -1.13 17.60
C ASN A 339 1.34 0.30 18.05
N GLU A 340 1.59 0.51 19.34
CA GLU A 340 2.05 1.81 19.83
C GLU A 340 3.35 2.27 19.18
N SER A 341 4.27 1.35 18.87
CA SER A 341 5.52 1.69 18.18
C SER A 341 5.28 2.12 16.73
N LEU A 342 4.39 1.43 16.01
CA LEU A 342 4.00 1.78 14.65
C LEU A 342 3.25 3.10 14.61
N GLU A 343 2.35 3.36 15.57
CA GLU A 343 1.68 4.65 15.69
C GLU A 343 2.66 5.79 15.97
N ARG A 344 3.70 5.58 16.80
CA ARG A 344 4.75 6.59 17.01
C ARG A 344 5.52 6.85 15.72
N GLN A 345 5.89 5.80 14.97
CA GLN A 345 6.55 5.95 13.67
C GLN A 345 5.69 6.69 12.65
N LEU A 346 4.37 6.42 12.61
CA LEU A 346 3.43 7.13 11.75
C LEU A 346 3.40 8.62 12.09
N ARG A 347 3.25 8.97 13.38
CA ARG A 347 3.26 10.37 13.83
C ARG A 347 4.58 11.07 13.49
N GLU A 348 5.72 10.41 13.70
CA GLU A 348 7.03 10.97 13.33
C GLU A 348 7.16 11.21 11.82
N LEU A 349 6.61 10.32 10.98
CA LEU A 349 6.59 10.52 9.53
C LEU A 349 5.67 11.67 9.13
N GLU A 350 4.48 11.74 9.71
CA GLU A 350 3.53 12.85 9.50
C GLU A 350 4.16 14.20 9.89
N GLU A 351 4.84 14.29 11.04
CA GLU A 351 5.55 15.48 11.48
C GLU A 351 6.69 15.87 10.52
N ARG A 352 7.48 14.90 10.05
CA ARG A 352 8.53 15.16 9.05
C ARG A 352 7.96 15.70 7.75
N TYR A 353 6.89 15.09 7.24
CA TYR A 353 6.23 15.58 6.03
C TYR A 353 5.57 16.95 6.22
N ALA A 354 5.03 17.24 7.40
CA ALA A 354 4.51 18.55 7.73
C ALA A 354 5.63 19.61 7.71
N LEU A 355 6.80 19.30 8.27
CA LEU A 355 7.97 20.18 8.23
C LEU A 355 8.51 20.39 6.81
N GLU A 356 8.62 19.33 6.00
CA GLU A 356 9.02 19.44 4.59
C GLU A 356 8.03 20.29 3.78
N THR A 357 6.73 20.08 3.99
CA THR A 357 5.67 20.85 3.34
C THR A 357 5.73 22.32 3.74
N ALA A 358 5.94 22.61 5.04
CA ALA A 358 6.16 23.97 5.52
C ALA A 358 7.40 24.61 4.88
N GLY A 359 8.51 23.87 4.78
CA GLY A 359 9.71 24.34 4.08
C GLY A 359 9.47 24.66 2.61
N TYR A 360 8.74 23.81 1.88
CA TYR A 360 8.35 24.13 0.50
C TYR A 360 7.45 25.37 0.43
N GLN A 361 6.49 25.50 1.34
CA GLN A 361 5.61 26.66 1.41
C GLN A 361 6.41 27.96 1.67
N ASP A 362 7.38 27.94 2.58
CA ASP A 362 8.27 29.09 2.83
C ASP A 362 9.08 29.46 1.58
N THR A 363 9.59 28.47 0.84
CA THR A 363 10.29 28.75 -0.42
C THR A 363 9.39 29.35 -1.48
N VAL A 364 8.13 28.92 -1.56
CA VAL A 364 7.12 29.50 -2.46
C VAL A 364 6.86 30.95 -2.07
N VAL A 365 6.60 31.23 -0.79
CA VAL A 365 6.36 32.58 -0.27
C VAL A 365 7.53 33.51 -0.59
N ARG A 366 8.77 33.05 -0.36
CA ARG A 366 9.98 33.82 -0.68
C ARG A 366 10.07 34.16 -2.17
N LEU A 367 9.81 33.19 -3.05
CA LEU A 367 9.82 33.42 -4.50
C LEU A 367 8.69 34.36 -4.94
N GLU A 368 7.51 34.27 -4.32
CA GLU A 368 6.40 35.19 -4.56
C GLU A 368 6.72 36.62 -4.10
N GLU A 369 7.47 36.78 -3.01
CA GLU A 369 8.01 38.07 -2.54
C GLU A 369 9.03 38.64 -3.52
N ASP A 370 10.00 37.84 -3.97
CA ASP A 370 10.99 38.27 -4.96
C ASP A 370 10.32 38.73 -6.27
N ILE A 371 9.30 37.99 -6.73
CA ILE A 371 8.51 38.37 -7.92
C ILE A 371 7.77 39.70 -7.69
N ARG A 372 7.19 39.91 -6.50
CA ARG A 372 6.53 41.18 -6.15
C ARG A 372 7.51 42.34 -6.14
N SER A 373 8.67 42.17 -5.49
CA SER A 373 9.73 43.19 -5.44
C SER A 373 10.19 43.58 -6.85
N LEU A 374 10.48 42.60 -7.71
CA LEU A 374 10.92 42.86 -9.08
C LEU A 374 9.84 43.55 -9.93
N LYS A 375 8.56 43.24 -9.71
CA LYS A 375 7.45 43.94 -10.37
C LYS A 375 7.36 45.40 -9.93
N GLU A 376 7.56 45.68 -8.64
CA GLU A 376 7.59 47.05 -8.11
C GLU A 376 8.78 47.84 -8.64
N GLU A 377 9.97 47.22 -8.73
CA GLU A 377 11.16 47.81 -9.35
C GLU A 377 10.93 48.14 -10.83
N MET A 378 10.33 47.20 -11.59
CA MET A 378 9.97 47.43 -12.98
C MET A 378 8.98 48.60 -13.13
N ALA A 379 7.97 48.67 -12.26
CA ALA A 379 7.00 49.76 -12.27
C ALA A 379 7.66 51.11 -11.98
N ARG A 380 8.60 51.17 -11.01
CA ARG A 380 9.41 52.36 -10.73
C ARG A 380 10.23 52.79 -11.93
N HIS A 381 10.96 51.87 -12.57
CA HIS A 381 11.71 52.21 -13.78
C HIS A 381 10.85 52.74 -14.91
N LEU A 382 9.66 52.17 -15.13
CA LEU A 382 8.72 52.68 -16.13
C LEU A 382 8.25 54.11 -15.82
N GLN A 383 8.05 54.45 -14.54
CA GLN A 383 7.75 55.82 -14.12
C GLN A 383 8.93 56.76 -14.41
N ASP A 384 10.15 56.38 -14.02
CA ASP A 384 11.36 57.17 -14.28
C ASP A 384 11.57 57.42 -15.78
N TYR A 385 11.34 56.41 -16.62
CA TYR A 385 11.42 56.55 -18.09
C TYR A 385 10.36 57.51 -18.64
N GLN A 386 9.14 57.46 -18.11
CA GLN A 386 8.09 58.40 -18.50
C GLN A 386 8.42 59.83 -18.10
N GLU A 387 8.97 60.05 -16.90
CA GLU A 387 9.43 61.36 -16.44
C GLU A 387 10.56 61.90 -17.31
N LEU A 388 11.55 61.05 -17.64
CA LEU A 388 12.65 61.43 -18.53
C LEU A 388 12.15 61.77 -19.94
N LEU A 389 11.19 61.01 -20.46
CA LEU A 389 10.54 61.32 -21.73
C LEU A 389 9.82 62.68 -21.67
N ASN A 390 9.11 62.97 -20.58
CA ASN A 390 8.44 64.25 -20.40
C ASN A 390 9.44 65.42 -20.39
N VAL A 391 10.58 65.27 -19.70
CA VAL A 391 11.66 66.27 -19.72
C VAL A 391 12.22 66.44 -21.12
N LYS A 392 12.46 65.34 -21.85
CA LYS A 392 12.92 65.40 -23.24
C LYS A 392 11.95 66.15 -24.14
N LEU A 393 10.64 65.91 -24.00
CA LEU A 393 9.61 66.62 -24.75
C LEU A 393 9.59 68.12 -24.43
N ALA A 394 9.77 68.49 -23.16
CA ALA A 394 9.90 69.90 -22.77
C ALA A 394 11.12 70.56 -23.42
N LEU A 395 12.28 69.89 -23.40
CA LEU A 395 13.50 70.37 -24.04
C LEU A 395 13.36 70.49 -25.56
N ASP A 396 12.68 69.56 -26.24
CA ASP A 396 12.41 69.68 -27.68
C ASP A 396 11.56 70.91 -28.00
N ILE A 397 10.57 71.22 -27.16
CA ILE A 397 9.76 72.44 -27.29
C ILE A 397 10.64 73.67 -27.11
N GLU A 398 11.48 73.71 -26.08
CA GLU A 398 12.43 74.80 -25.85
C GLU A 398 13.36 74.99 -27.06
N ILE A 399 14.00 73.92 -27.56
CA ILE A 399 14.86 73.96 -28.75
C ILE A 399 14.09 74.48 -29.97
N ALA A 400 12.85 74.03 -30.18
CA ALA A 400 12.02 74.51 -31.28
C ALA A 400 11.70 76.01 -31.14
N THR A 401 11.45 76.50 -29.92
CA THR A 401 11.24 77.94 -29.68
C THR A 401 12.51 78.75 -29.92
N TYR A 402 13.67 78.27 -29.43
CA TYR A 402 14.96 78.90 -29.68
C TYR A 402 15.30 78.95 -31.18
N ARG A 403 15.03 77.88 -31.94
CA ARG A 403 15.21 77.86 -33.40
C ARG A 403 14.35 78.92 -34.10
N LYS A 404 13.06 79.03 -33.75
CA LYS A 404 12.16 80.03 -34.34
C LYS A 404 12.59 81.47 -34.05
N LEU A 405 13.10 81.74 -32.84
CA LEU A 405 13.65 83.05 -32.48
C LEU A 405 14.89 83.38 -33.33
N LEU A 406 15.81 82.42 -33.48
CA LEU A 406 17.01 82.57 -34.31
C LEU A 406 16.66 82.79 -35.80
N GLU A 407 15.72 82.04 -36.36
CA GLU A 407 15.20 82.27 -37.74
C GLU A 407 14.57 83.67 -37.90
N GLY A 408 13.92 84.18 -36.84
CA GLY A 408 13.38 85.54 -36.76
C GLY A 408 14.45 86.64 -36.69
N GLU A 409 15.64 86.33 -36.17
CA GLU A 409 16.79 87.24 -36.16
C GLU A 409 17.61 87.16 -37.47
N GLU A 410 17.80 85.96 -38.01
CA GLU A 410 18.44 85.75 -39.33
C GLU A 410 17.65 86.49 -40.43
N SER A 411 16.32 86.50 -40.38
CA SER A 411 15.48 87.28 -41.30
C SER A 411 15.60 88.79 -41.15
N ARG A 412 16.12 89.30 -40.02
CA ARG A 412 16.45 90.73 -39.83
C ARG A 412 17.88 91.08 -40.24
N ILE A 413 18.81 90.12 -40.17
CA ILE A 413 20.25 90.32 -40.42
C ILE A 413 20.64 89.97 -41.87
N THR A 414 19.86 89.16 -42.59
CA THR A 414 20.20 88.73 -43.96
C THR A 414 19.67 89.70 -45.04
N ILE A 415 20.59 90.44 -45.67
CA ILE A 415 20.41 91.08 -47.00
C ILE A 415 20.16 89.96 -48.04
N PRO A 416 19.24 90.12 -49.01
CA PRO A 416 18.75 89.00 -49.80
C PRO A 416 19.83 88.39 -50.69
N VAL A 417 20.23 87.14 -50.39
CA VAL A 417 20.86 86.25 -51.36
C VAL A 417 20.06 84.95 -51.43
N GLN A 418 19.37 84.82 -52.56
CA GLN A 418 18.84 83.63 -53.22
C GLN A 418 18.52 82.39 -52.37
N ARG A 419 17.21 82.16 -52.26
CA ARG A 419 16.59 80.87 -51.92
C ARG A 419 17.00 79.80 -52.94
N PHE A 420 17.57 78.71 -52.47
CA PHE A 420 17.50 77.41 -53.14
C PHE A 420 16.54 76.48 -52.38
N SER A 421 15.77 75.77 -53.16
CA SER A 421 14.57 75.03 -52.79
C SER A 421 14.86 73.69 -52.10
N ASN A 422 13.99 73.36 -51.15
CA ASN A 422 13.45 72.02 -50.87
C ASN A 422 14.39 70.93 -50.34
N LEU A 423 14.40 70.77 -49.02
CA LEU A 423 14.59 69.47 -48.36
C LEU A 423 13.24 68.98 -47.83
N GLN A 424 12.64 68.04 -48.55
CA GLN A 424 11.52 67.23 -48.04
C GLN A 424 12.06 66.25 -47.00
N ILE A 425 11.90 66.60 -45.71
CA ILE A 425 11.99 65.64 -44.62
C ILE A 425 10.65 64.92 -44.57
N ARG A 426 10.64 63.66 -45.02
CA ARG A 426 9.54 62.73 -44.80
C ARG A 426 9.37 62.52 -43.29
N GLU A 427 8.26 63.04 -42.75
CA GLU A 427 7.70 62.54 -41.49
C GLU A 427 7.46 61.04 -41.62
N THR A 428 8.16 60.26 -40.82
CA THR A 428 7.77 58.88 -40.55
C THR A 428 6.76 58.94 -39.42
N SER A 429 5.48 58.87 -39.80
CA SER A 429 4.37 58.54 -38.92
C SER A 429 4.73 57.27 -38.15
N LEU A 430 5.02 57.40 -36.85
CA LEU A 430 4.99 56.27 -35.95
C LEU A 430 3.52 55.94 -35.73
N ASP A 431 3.04 54.96 -36.49
CA ASP A 431 1.82 54.24 -36.17
C ASP A 431 1.99 53.61 -34.78
N THR A 432 1.56 54.30 -33.74
CA THR A 432 1.14 53.65 -32.50
C THR A 432 -0.11 52.85 -32.84
N LYS A 433 0.08 51.63 -33.34
CA LYS A 433 -0.92 50.58 -33.26
C LYS A 433 -1.25 50.43 -31.79
N SER A 434 -2.37 51.01 -31.39
CA SER A 434 -3.13 50.55 -30.24
C SER A 434 -3.31 49.05 -30.43
N VAL A 435 -2.51 48.27 -29.69
CA VAL A 435 -2.85 46.88 -29.44
C VAL A 435 -4.13 46.95 -28.64
N SER A 436 -5.23 46.79 -29.36
CA SER A 436 -6.52 46.49 -28.77
C SER A 436 -6.31 45.34 -27.79
N GLU A 437 -6.48 45.64 -26.51
CA GLU A 437 -6.73 44.65 -25.48
C GLU A 437 -7.91 43.79 -25.96
N ALA A 438 -7.60 42.69 -26.62
CA ALA A 438 -8.47 41.54 -26.67
C ALA A 438 -8.58 41.06 -25.22
N HIS A 439 -9.54 41.65 -24.49
CA HIS A 439 -10.10 41.08 -23.29
C HIS A 439 -10.68 39.71 -23.70
N VAL A 440 -9.84 38.68 -23.65
CA VAL A 440 -10.29 37.30 -23.58
C VAL A 440 -10.94 37.18 -22.21
N LYS A 441 -12.22 37.52 -22.15
CA LYS A 441 -13.12 37.11 -21.07
C LYS A 441 -13.17 35.59 -21.07
N ARG A 442 -12.17 34.96 -20.45
CA ARG A 442 -12.31 33.59 -19.97
C ARG A 442 -13.30 33.66 -18.82
N SER A 443 -14.54 33.27 -19.08
CA SER A 443 -15.51 32.99 -18.04
C SER A 443 -14.93 31.89 -17.15
N ILE A 444 -14.51 32.26 -15.94
CA ILE A 444 -14.20 31.28 -14.90
C ILE A 444 -15.55 30.80 -14.38
N VAL A 445 -15.99 29.63 -14.87
CA VAL A 445 -17.09 28.90 -14.23
C VAL A 445 -16.49 28.27 -12.98
N VAL A 446 -16.69 28.92 -11.84
CA VAL A 446 -16.45 28.32 -10.52
C VAL A 446 -17.48 27.21 -10.36
N LYS A 447 -17.07 25.96 -10.58
CA LYS A 447 -17.84 24.79 -10.13
C LYS A 447 -17.44 24.52 -8.69
N THR A 448 -18.27 24.97 -7.76
CA THR A 448 -18.26 24.45 -6.39
C THR A 448 -18.61 22.96 -6.46
N VAL A 449 -17.63 22.08 -6.27
CA VAL A 449 -17.87 20.66 -6.04
C VAL A 449 -18.13 20.53 -4.54
N GLU A 450 -19.39 20.38 -4.16
CA GLU A 450 -19.72 19.80 -2.86
C GLU A 450 -19.35 18.32 -2.92
N THR A 451 -18.30 17.95 -2.20
CA THR A 451 -17.96 16.55 -1.97
C THR A 451 -18.92 15.99 -0.93
N ARG A 452 -19.95 15.27 -1.40
CA ARG A 452 -20.51 14.15 -0.65
C ARG A 452 -20.24 12.88 -1.43
N ASP A 453 -19.45 12.04 -0.79
CA ASP A 453 -19.27 10.61 -1.03
C ASP A 453 -18.66 10.25 -2.39
N GLY A 454 -17.35 9.99 -2.34
CA GLY A 454 -16.51 9.80 -3.51
C GLY A 454 -16.84 8.57 -4.33
N GLU A 455 -17.06 8.79 -5.63
CA GLU A 455 -16.79 7.85 -6.72
C GLU A 455 -16.48 8.67 -7.99
N VAL A 456 -15.36 8.37 -8.65
CA VAL A 456 -14.87 9.08 -9.86
C VAL A 456 -15.32 8.33 -11.11
N GLY A 457 -16.36 8.85 -11.79
CA GLY A 457 -16.84 8.33 -13.08
C GLY A 457 -16.29 9.12 -14.27
N ASN A 458 -15.53 8.44 -15.13
CA ASN A 458 -14.93 8.95 -16.37
C ASN A 458 -15.98 9.13 -17.50
N PRO A 459 -16.09 10.27 -18.22
CA PRO A 459 -17.21 10.52 -19.12
C PRO A 459 -16.87 10.18 -20.58
N HIS A 460 -16.85 8.90 -20.93
CA HIS A 460 -16.94 8.48 -22.34
C HIS A 460 -17.67 7.14 -22.43
N LEU A 461 -18.99 7.19 -22.68
CA LEU A 461 -19.80 6.18 -23.39
C LEU A 461 -21.28 6.58 -23.28
N CYS A 462 -21.78 7.31 -24.29
CA CYS A 462 -23.22 7.52 -24.45
C CYS A 462 -23.79 6.41 -25.35
N HIS A 463 -24.67 5.59 -24.80
CA HIS A 463 -25.68 4.85 -25.55
C HIS A 463 -27.07 5.34 -25.09
N PRO A 464 -28.00 5.63 -26.01
CA PRO A 464 -29.31 6.14 -25.64
C PRO A 464 -30.20 4.97 -25.18
N ARG A 465 -30.72 5.05 -23.95
CA ARG A 465 -31.86 4.23 -23.52
C ARG A 465 -33.15 4.97 -23.85
N SER A 466 -33.94 4.36 -24.71
CA SER A 466 -35.37 4.61 -24.89
C SER A 466 -36.13 4.13 -23.64
N ILE A 467 -37.03 4.97 -23.16
CA ILE A 467 -38.04 4.70 -22.13
C ILE A 467 -39.38 5.16 -22.73
N PRO A 468 -40.50 4.48 -22.48
CA PRO A 468 -41.76 5.17 -22.25
C PRO A 468 -41.96 5.49 -20.77
#